data_AF-A0A1A9IAN1-F1
#
_entry.id   AF-A0A1A9IAN1-F1
#
_cell.length_a   1.000
_cell.length_b   1.000
_cell.length_c   1.000
_cell.angle_alpha   90.00
_cell.angle_beta   90.00
_cell.angle_gamma   90.00
#
_symmetry.space_group_name_H-M   'P 1'
#
loop_
_entity.id
_entity.type
_entity.pdbx_description
1 polymer ?
#
loop_
_entity_poly.entity_id
_entity_poly.type
_entity_poly.pdbx_seq_one_letter_code
_entity_poly.pdbx_strand_id
1 'polypeptide(L)'
;MRSKVAKRILDETPEEVRIFVRQYTNIVVRINELMRQKGYTQKALAERMNKKPSEINKWLSGNHNLTLKTIAKLEAELGAPIIEVRKAS
;
A
#
# COMPACT_ATOMS: atom_id res chain seq x y z
N MET A 1 0.20 0.06 28.68
CA MET A 1 -0.47 1.37 28.54
C MET A 1 0.25 2.18 27.46
N ARG A 2 -0.47 2.83 26.53
CA ARG A 2 0.18 3.79 25.61
C ARG A 2 0.76 4.95 26.42
N SER A 3 1.98 5.38 26.10
CA SER A 3 2.60 6.49 26.81
C SER A 3 1.77 7.77 26.67
N LYS A 4 1.82 8.67 27.66
CA LYS A 4 1.17 10.00 27.58
C LYS A 4 1.60 10.76 26.31
N VAL A 5 2.84 10.55 25.88
CA VAL A 5 3.40 11.11 24.65
C VAL A 5 2.71 10.55 23.41
N ALA A 6 2.56 9.21 23.31
CA ALA A 6 1.90 8.58 22.17
C ALA A 6 0.42 8.98 22.05
N LYS A 7 -0.27 9.15 23.18
CA LYS A 7 -1.67 9.61 23.19
C LYS A 7 -1.80 11.03 22.62
N ARG A 8 -0.98 11.96 23.10
CA ARG A 8 -0.95 13.35 22.60
C ARG A 8 -0.66 13.43 21.10
N ILE A 9 0.32 12.65 20.61
CA ILE A 9 0.63 12.61 19.17
C ILE A 9 -0.60 12.17 18.37
N LEU A 10 -1.32 11.14 18.82
CA LEU A 10 -2.54 10.68 18.14
C LEU A 10 -3.66 11.72 18.15
N ASP A 11 -3.85 12.41 19.28
CA ASP A 11 -4.88 13.42 19.47
C ASP A 11 -4.62 14.66 18.59
N GLU A 12 -3.36 15.03 18.39
CA GLU A 12 -2.92 16.17 17.56
C GLU A 12 -2.74 15.81 16.07
N THR A 13 -2.75 14.51 15.72
CA THR A 13 -2.56 14.08 14.32
C THR A 13 -3.76 14.54 13.47
N PRO A 14 -3.56 15.24 12.34
CA PRO A 14 -4.67 15.63 11.46
C PRO A 14 -5.46 14.43 10.92
N GLU A 15 -6.76 14.58 10.72
CA GLU A 15 -7.63 13.47 10.27
C GLU A 15 -7.19 12.91 8.92
N GLU A 16 -6.77 13.76 7.99
CA GLU A 16 -6.26 13.35 6.68
C GLU A 16 -5.03 12.45 6.78
N VAL A 17 -4.16 12.67 7.78
CA VAL A 17 -3.00 11.82 8.04
C VAL A 17 -3.46 10.47 8.57
N ARG A 18 -4.45 10.44 9.47
CA ARG A 18 -5.03 9.18 9.99
C ARG A 18 -5.69 8.37 8.87
N ILE A 19 -6.44 9.05 7.98
CA ILE A 19 -7.08 8.44 6.81
C ILE A 19 -6.01 7.87 5.88
N PHE A 20 -4.99 8.67 5.55
CA PHE A 20 -3.91 8.26 4.65
C PHE A 20 -3.19 7.02 5.17
N VAL A 21 -2.73 7.03 6.43
CA VAL A 21 -2.03 5.89 7.02
C VAL A 21 -2.91 4.64 6.99
N ARG A 22 -4.18 4.75 7.40
CA ARG A 22 -5.12 3.62 7.38
C ARG A 22 -5.30 3.05 5.97
N GLN A 23 -5.55 3.89 4.97
CA GLN A 23 -5.75 3.46 3.59
C GLN A 23 -4.48 2.86 3.00
N TYR A 24 -3.35 3.53 3.17
CA TYR A 24 -2.06 3.10 2.65
C TYR A 24 -1.64 1.75 3.24
N THR A 25 -1.77 1.57 4.55
CA THR A 25 -1.47 0.29 5.21
C THR A 25 -2.33 -0.84 4.64
N ASN A 26 -3.64 -0.62 4.46
CA ASN A 26 -4.52 -1.64 3.88
C ASN A 26 -4.13 -1.98 2.44
N ILE A 27 -3.76 -0.98 1.63
CA ILE A 27 -3.27 -1.18 0.25
C ILE A 27 -2.01 -2.05 0.25
N VAL A 28 -1.02 -1.73 1.09
CA VAL A 28 0.24 -2.50 1.15
C VAL A 28 0.01 -3.93 1.65
N VAL A 29 -0.83 -4.12 2.67
CA VAL A 29 -1.20 -5.46 3.15
C VAL A 29 -1.84 -6.25 2.01
N ARG A 30 -2.79 -5.66 1.29
CA ARG A 30 -3.46 -6.30 0.16
C ARG A 30 -2.48 -6.68 -0.96
N ILE A 31 -1.54 -5.81 -1.31
CA ILE A 31 -0.50 -6.13 -2.30
C ILE A 31 0.33 -7.34 -1.84
N ASN A 32 0.78 -7.37 -0.58
CA ASN A 32 1.57 -8.49 -0.05
C ASN A 32 0.77 -9.81 -0.02
N GLU A 33 -0.52 -9.76 0.29
CA GLU A 33 -1.40 -10.93 0.21
C GLU A 33 -1.49 -11.49 -1.22
N LEU A 34 -1.73 -10.63 -2.21
CA LEU A 34 -1.81 -11.02 -3.62
C LEU A 34 -0.47 -11.58 -4.14
N MET A 35 0.65 -10.95 -3.74
CA MET A 35 1.98 -11.47 -4.04
C MET A 35 2.18 -12.86 -3.45
N ARG A 36 1.80 -13.08 -2.18
CA ARG A 36 1.88 -14.40 -1.53
C ARG A 36 1.02 -15.44 -2.24
N GLN A 37 -0.19 -15.09 -2.65
CA GLN A 37 -1.09 -15.98 -3.39
C GLN A 37 -0.50 -16.41 -4.75
N LYS A 38 0.22 -15.51 -5.43
CA LYS A 38 0.93 -15.81 -6.68
C LYS A 38 2.30 -16.47 -6.49
N GLY A 39 2.80 -16.58 -5.26
CA GLY A 39 4.17 -17.03 -4.98
C GLY A 39 5.25 -16.03 -5.45
N TYR A 40 4.92 -14.74 -5.53
CA TYR A 40 5.86 -13.71 -6.00
C TYR A 40 6.71 -13.16 -4.86
N THR A 41 8.00 -13.06 -5.12
CA THR A 41 8.90 -12.20 -4.33
C THR A 41 8.83 -10.77 -4.83
N GLN A 42 9.30 -9.79 -4.05
CA GLN A 42 9.40 -8.39 -4.51
C GLN A 42 10.31 -8.26 -5.74
N LYS A 43 11.37 -9.08 -5.83
CA LYS A 43 12.26 -9.13 -6.98
C LYS A 43 11.52 -9.62 -8.23
N ALA A 44 10.78 -10.72 -8.12
CA ALA A 44 9.99 -11.27 -9.22
C ALA A 44 8.92 -10.28 -9.70
N LEU A 45 8.23 -9.59 -8.77
CA LEU A 45 7.28 -8.53 -9.12
C LEU A 45 7.97 -7.38 -9.86
N ALA A 46 9.15 -6.95 -9.41
CA ALA A 46 9.92 -5.89 -10.07
C ALA A 46 10.27 -6.28 -11.52
N GLU A 47 10.77 -7.50 -11.72
CA GLU A 47 11.11 -8.03 -13.06
C GLU A 47 9.90 -8.06 -13.99
N ARG A 48 8.76 -8.57 -13.51
CA ARG A 48 7.51 -8.66 -14.28
C ARG A 48 6.94 -7.30 -14.67
N MET A 49 7.05 -6.32 -13.78
CA MET A 49 6.62 -4.96 -14.05
C MET A 49 7.63 -4.12 -14.84
N ASN A 50 8.79 -4.68 -15.20
CA ASN A 50 9.94 -3.98 -15.78
C ASN A 50 10.36 -2.76 -14.93
N LYS A 51 10.55 -3.00 -13.63
CA LYS A 51 10.87 -2.01 -12.60
C LYS A 51 12.10 -2.40 -11.79
N LYS A 52 12.72 -1.42 -11.14
CA LYS A 52 13.83 -1.68 -10.23
C LYS A 52 13.28 -2.26 -8.91
N PRO A 53 13.95 -3.24 -8.28
CA PRO A 53 13.56 -3.74 -6.96
C PRO A 53 13.45 -2.62 -5.90
N SER A 54 14.26 -1.57 -6.02
CA SER A 54 14.21 -0.40 -5.15
C SER A 54 12.93 0.44 -5.32
N GLU A 55 12.29 0.44 -6.50
CA GLU A 55 10.98 1.07 -6.69
C GLU A 55 9.89 0.27 -5.96
N ILE A 56 9.87 -1.06 -6.10
CA ILE A 56 8.92 -1.93 -5.41
C ILE A 56 9.10 -1.83 -3.88
N ASN A 57 10.34 -1.82 -3.39
CA ASN A 57 10.61 -1.66 -1.97
C ASN A 57 10.08 -0.31 -1.44
N LYS A 58 10.30 0.79 -2.17
CA LYS A 58 9.76 2.12 -1.80
C LYS A 58 8.24 2.13 -1.68
N TRP A 59 7.54 1.37 -2.53
CA TRP A 59 6.09 1.24 -2.49
C TRP A 59 5.57 0.42 -1.31
N LEU A 60 6.32 -0.59 -0.87
CA LEU A 60 5.88 -1.50 0.19
C LEU A 60 6.40 -1.12 1.58
N SER A 61 7.38 -0.23 1.67
CA SER A 61 7.97 0.24 2.92
C SER A 61 7.23 1.42 3.57
N GLY A 62 6.23 2.01 2.93
CA GLY A 62 5.50 3.15 3.50
C GLY A 62 6.10 4.52 3.24
N ASN A 63 7.26 4.59 2.61
CA ASN A 63 8.01 5.84 2.45
C ASN A 63 7.69 6.57 1.14
N HIS A 64 6.78 6.04 0.32
CA HIS A 64 6.42 6.65 -0.96
C HIS A 64 4.94 6.49 -1.27
N ASN A 65 4.30 7.58 -1.69
CA ASN A 65 2.90 7.54 -2.09
C ASN A 65 2.71 6.73 -3.38
N LEU A 66 1.60 5.99 -3.46
CA LEU A 66 1.22 5.26 -4.66
C LEU A 66 0.24 6.08 -5.48
N THR A 67 0.54 6.27 -6.76
CA THR A 67 -0.42 6.86 -7.69
C THR A 67 -1.50 5.82 -8.05
N LEU A 68 -2.70 6.28 -8.40
CA LEU A 68 -3.74 5.39 -8.93
C LEU A 68 -3.26 4.59 -10.16
N LYS A 69 -2.42 5.19 -11.02
CA LYS A 69 -1.81 4.50 -12.16
C LYS A 69 -0.85 3.38 -11.72
N THR A 70 -0.13 3.57 -10.61
CA THR A 70 0.72 2.52 -10.04
C THR A 70 -0.11 1.38 -9.49
N ILE A 71 -1.19 1.69 -8.77
CA ILE A 71 -2.12 0.70 -8.22
C ILE A 71 -2.76 -0.11 -9.36
N ALA A 72 -3.28 0.55 -10.40
CA ALA A 72 -3.86 -0.15 -11.55
C ALA A 72 -2.87 -1.09 -12.26
N LYS A 73 -1.59 -0.72 -12.37
CA LYS A 73 -0.55 -1.61 -12.90
C LYS A 73 -0.31 -2.82 -12.01
N LEU A 74 -0.32 -2.62 -10.69
CA LEU A 74 -0.21 -3.72 -9.74
C LEU A 74 -1.42 -4.65 -9.82
N GLU A 75 -2.64 -4.11 -9.94
CA GLU A 75 -3.86 -4.92 -10.12
C GLU A 75 -3.80 -5.75 -11.40
N ALA A 76 -3.32 -5.17 -12.51
CA ALA A 76 -3.14 -5.87 -13.78
C ALA A 76 -2.12 -7.02 -13.67
N GLU A 77 -0.98 -6.81 -13.01
CA GLU A 77 0.04 -7.84 -12.81
C GLU A 77 -0.39 -8.91 -11.79
N LEU A 78 -1.03 -8.47 -10.70
CA LEU A 78 -1.47 -9.34 -9.61
C LEU A 78 -2.83 -9.99 -9.87
N GLY A 79 -3.52 -9.61 -10.95
CA GLY A 79 -4.74 -10.25 -11.43
C GLY A 79 -5.95 -10.13 -10.51
N ALA A 80 -5.94 -9.17 -9.59
CA ALA A 80 -7.03 -8.96 -8.63
C ALA A 80 -7.07 -7.50 -8.15
N PRO A 81 -8.24 -6.99 -7.71
CA PRO A 81 -8.36 -5.66 -7.15
C PRO A 81 -7.54 -5.48 -5.86
N ILE A 82 -6.92 -4.30 -5.76
CA ILE A 82 -6.24 -3.78 -4.57
C ILE A 82 -7.14 -2.75 -3.87
N ILE A 83 -7.85 -1.90 -4.63
CA ILE A 83 -8.79 -0.92 -4.10
C ILE A 83 -10.18 -1.19 -4.67
N GLU A 84 -11.18 -1.19 -3.80
CA GLU A 84 -12.59 -1.19 -4.19
C GLU A 84 -13.22 0.15 -3.83
N VAL A 85 -13.87 0.78 -4.81
CA VAL A 85 -14.63 2.02 -4.61
C VAL A 85 -16.12 1.71 -4.56
N ARG A 86 -16.84 2.39 -3.67
CA ARG A 86 -18.30 2.34 -3.70
C ARG A 86 -18.78 2.96 -5.01
N LYS A 87 -19.72 2.31 -5.69
CA LYS A 87 -20.34 2.87 -6.89
C LYS A 87 -21.07 4.16 -6.51
N ALA A 88 -20.99 5.16 -7.39
CA ALA A 88 -21.88 6.31 -7.30
C ALA A 88 -23.33 5.77 -7.34
N SER A 89 -24.14 6.22 -6.39
CA SER A 89 -25.56 5.86 -6.29
C SER A 89 -26.37 6.57 -7.38
#